data_AF-A0A972DXY3-F1
#
_entry.id   AF-A0A972DXY3-F1
#
_cell.length_a   1.000
_cell.length_b   1.000
_cell.length_c   1.000
_cell.angle_alpha   90.00
_cell.angle_beta   90.00
_cell.angle_gamma   90.00
#
_symmetry.space_group_name_H-M   'P 1'
#
loop_
_entity.id
_entity.type
_entity.pdbx_description
1 polymer ?
#
loop_
_entity_poly.entity_id
_entity_poly.type
_entity_poly.pdbx_seq_one_letter_code
_entity_poly.pdbx_strand_id
1 'polypeptide(L)'
;MHLKRIQKTIAVGVLVLLFCAAAALGGLRLSIQSGLDKWCTVAQQSHPHPGDDVAALMAYVQSESHSLRDRNYAVWALGQARDARALPLLERYYTGQPCDHSRSLCQGELAKAIKLCQDPTPNPLFIRTPTARARL
;
A
#
# COMPACT_ATOMS: atom_id res chain seq x y z
N MET A 1 -46.29 14.51 -18.89
CA MET A 1 -46.04 14.43 -17.43
C MET A 1 -45.21 13.20 -17.02
N HIS A 2 -45.39 12.04 -17.68
CA HIS A 2 -44.63 10.80 -17.39
C HIS A 2 -43.12 10.87 -17.69
N LEU A 3 -42.71 11.45 -18.83
CA LEU A 3 -41.28 11.52 -19.20
C LEU A 3 -40.44 12.33 -18.19
N LYS A 4 -40.96 13.46 -17.69
CA LYS A 4 -40.31 14.28 -16.66
C LYS A 4 -40.18 13.56 -15.31
N ARG A 5 -41.10 12.66 -14.98
CA ARG A 5 -41.02 11.81 -13.77
C ARG A 5 -39.96 10.72 -13.94
N ILE A 6 -39.94 10.05 -15.09
CA ILE A 6 -38.92 9.04 -15.43
C ILE A 6 -37.52 9.66 -15.42
N GLN A 7 -37.34 10.83 -16.03
CA GLN A 7 -36.08 11.57 -16.02
C GLN A 7 -35.60 11.90 -14.60
N LYS A 8 -36.49 12.33 -13.71
CA LYS A 8 -36.16 12.61 -12.30
C LYS A 8 -35.73 11.34 -11.55
N THR A 9 -36.45 10.24 -11.73
CA THR A 9 -36.10 8.95 -11.09
C THR A 9 -34.73 8.45 -11.57
N ILE A 10 -34.44 8.55 -12.87
CA ILE A 10 -33.12 8.21 -13.43
C ILE A 10 -32.04 9.09 -12.83
N ALA A 11 -32.25 10.41 -12.77
CA ALA A 11 -31.28 11.34 -12.20
C ALA A 11 -30.98 11.04 -10.72
N VAL A 12 -32.00 10.76 -9.92
CA VAL A 12 -31.82 10.36 -8.50
C VAL A 12 -31.05 9.03 -8.42
N GLY A 13 -31.40 8.04 -9.25
CA GLY A 13 -30.69 6.76 -9.29
C GLY A 13 -29.21 6.91 -9.62
N VAL A 14 -28.86 7.76 -10.60
CA VAL A 14 -27.47 8.07 -10.96
C VAL A 14 -26.74 8.76 -9.81
N LEU A 15 -27.37 9.74 -9.14
CA LEU A 15 -26.76 10.43 -8.00
C LEU A 15 -26.48 9.49 -6.83
N VAL A 16 -27.41 8.58 -6.52
CA VAL A 16 -27.22 7.56 -5.48
C VAL A 16 -26.05 6.64 -5.84
N LEU A 17 -25.98 6.19 -7.09
CA LEU A 17 -24.90 5.32 -7.57
C LEU A 17 -23.54 6.02 -7.45
N LEU A 18 -23.43 7.28 -7.88
CA LEU A 18 -22.20 8.07 -7.77
C LEU A 18 -21.79 8.27 -6.31
N PHE A 19 -22.74 8.52 -5.41
CA PHE A 19 -22.47 8.64 -3.99
C PHE A 19 -21.95 7.32 -3.40
N CYS A 20 -22.58 6.18 -3.71
CA CYS A 20 -22.12 4.86 -3.28
C CYS A 20 -20.71 4.56 -3.79
N ALA A 21 -20.41 4.88 -5.05
CA ALA A 21 -19.09 4.71 -5.63
C ALA A 21 -18.03 5.58 -4.92
N ALA A 22 -18.35 6.85 -4.65
CA ALA A 22 -17.46 7.75 -3.92
C ALA A 22 -17.20 7.27 -2.48
N ALA A 23 -18.23 6.81 -1.78
CA ALA A 23 -18.11 6.25 -0.43
C ALA A 23 -17.24 4.98 -0.41
N ALA A 24 -17.41 4.09 -1.39
CA ALA A 24 -16.59 2.88 -1.52
C ALA A 24 -15.12 3.21 -1.77
N LEU A 25 -14.83 4.14 -2.68
CA LEU A 25 -13.47 4.61 -2.95
C LEU A 25 -12.84 5.29 -1.73
N GLY A 26 -13.61 6.12 -1.02
CA GLY A 26 -13.17 6.76 0.22
C GLY A 26 -12.85 5.74 1.33
N GLY A 27 -13.70 4.74 1.51
CA GLY A 27 -13.48 3.65 2.45
C GLY A 27 -12.22 2.84 2.14
N LEU A 28 -12.02 2.46 0.87
CA LEU A 28 -10.82 1.75 0.43
C LEU A 28 -9.55 2.58 0.67
N ARG A 29 -9.60 3.88 0.33
CA ARG A 29 -8.49 4.81 0.58
C ARG A 29 -8.11 4.85 2.07
N LEU A 30 -9.08 5.00 2.95
CA LEU A 30 -8.85 5.06 4.41
C LEU A 30 -8.26 3.75 4.93
N SER A 31 -8.74 2.60 4.44
CA SER A 31 -8.22 1.29 4.82
C SER A 31 -6.75 1.12 4.42
N ILE A 32 -6.38 1.49 3.19
CA ILE A 32 -4.99 1.40 2.73
C ILE A 32 -4.09 2.38 3.49
N GLN A 33 -4.52 3.64 3.66
CA GLN A 33 -3.73 4.63 4.38
C GLN A 33 -3.48 4.21 5.83
N SER A 34 -4.53 3.78 6.54
CA SER A 34 -4.40 3.32 7.92
C SER A 34 -3.50 2.09 8.06
N GLY A 35 -3.55 1.16 7.11
CA GLY A 35 -2.63 0.02 7.06
C GLY A 35 -1.18 0.46 6.90
N LEU A 36 -0.92 1.38 5.96
CA LEU A 36 0.42 1.93 5.72
C LEU A 36 0.95 2.66 6.96
N ASP A 37 0.17 3.59 7.52
CA ASP A 37 0.53 4.38 8.70
C ASP A 37 0.83 3.48 9.91
N LYS A 38 0.04 2.41 10.08
CA LYS A 38 0.27 1.39 11.12
C LYS A 38 1.63 0.72 10.95
N TRP A 39 1.96 0.24 9.76
CA TRP A 39 3.20 -0.49 9.53
C TRP A 39 4.44 0.40 9.52
N CYS A 40 4.32 1.67 9.11
CA CYS A 40 5.37 2.67 9.37
C CYS A 40 5.63 2.82 10.87
N THR A 41 4.57 2.96 11.68
CA THR A 41 4.69 3.10 13.14
C THR A 41 5.35 1.88 13.77
N VAL A 42 4.88 0.67 13.43
CA VAL A 42 5.45 -0.59 13.93
C VAL A 42 6.92 -0.73 13.53
N ALA A 43 7.26 -0.38 12.29
CA ALA A 43 8.62 -0.43 11.81
C ALA A 43 9.53 0.55 12.57
N GLN A 44 9.08 1.80 12.77
CA GLN A 44 9.83 2.80 13.53
C GLN A 44 10.05 2.42 15.00
N GLN A 45 9.05 1.81 15.64
CA GLN A 45 9.18 1.34 17.02
C GLN A 45 10.21 0.22 17.16
N SER A 46 10.30 -0.67 16.17
CA SER A 46 11.20 -1.82 16.20
C SER A 46 12.60 -1.50 15.65
N HIS A 47 12.66 -0.62 14.66
CA HIS A 47 13.87 -0.23 13.93
C HIS A 47 13.84 1.29 13.72
N PRO A 48 14.23 2.10 14.72
CA PRO A 48 14.12 3.55 14.66
C PRO A 48 14.97 4.20 13.56
N HIS A 49 14.30 4.90 12.64
CA HIS A 49 14.91 5.72 11.58
C HIS A 49 14.19 7.08 11.52
N PRO A 50 14.51 8.03 12.43
CA PRO A 50 13.76 9.27 12.58
C PRO A 50 13.60 10.05 11.27
N GLY A 51 12.35 10.21 10.83
CA GLY A 51 11.99 10.92 9.60
C GLY A 51 12.21 10.13 8.30
N ASP A 52 12.51 8.84 8.38
CA ASP A 52 12.64 7.95 7.21
C ASP A 52 11.91 6.62 7.45
N ASP A 53 10.60 6.63 7.26
CA ASP A 53 9.76 5.44 7.47
C ASP A 53 10.08 4.32 6.48
N VAL A 54 10.55 4.68 5.28
CA VAL A 54 10.95 3.69 4.27
C VAL A 54 12.20 2.95 4.74
N ALA A 55 13.18 3.64 5.32
CA ALA A 55 14.34 2.99 5.91
C ALA A 55 13.96 2.06 7.08
N ALA A 56 13.04 2.51 7.95
CA ALA A 56 12.52 1.67 9.03
C ALA A 56 11.82 0.40 8.50
N LEU A 57 10.97 0.54 7.48
CA LEU A 57 10.29 -0.59 6.83
C LEU A 57 11.30 -1.55 6.17
N MET A 58 12.32 -1.03 5.49
CA MET A 58 13.39 -1.84 4.89
C MET A 58 14.18 -2.62 5.94
N ALA A 59 14.48 -2.00 7.09
CA ALA A 59 15.11 -2.68 8.22
C ALA A 59 14.19 -3.77 8.81
N TYR A 60 12.89 -3.47 8.94
CA TYR A 60 11.90 -4.44 9.42
C TYR A 60 11.79 -5.67 8.52
N VAL A 61 11.76 -5.50 7.19
CA VAL A 61 11.73 -6.62 6.23
C VAL A 61 12.98 -7.49 6.31
N GLN A 62 14.15 -6.91 6.57
CA GLN A 62 15.42 -7.65 6.65
C GLN A 62 15.57 -8.44 7.95
N SER A 63 14.94 -7.99 9.03
CA SER A 63 15.11 -8.56 10.36
C SER A 63 14.44 -9.93 10.49
N GLU A 64 15.25 -10.99 10.63
CA GLU A 64 14.75 -12.35 10.85
C GLU A 64 14.16 -12.58 12.24
N SER A 65 14.31 -11.62 13.16
CA SER A 65 13.64 -11.64 14.46
C SER A 65 12.12 -11.45 14.37
N HIS A 66 11.61 -10.98 13.22
CA HIS A 66 10.17 -10.78 12.99
C HIS A 66 9.56 -11.95 12.22
N SER A 67 8.30 -12.24 12.49
CA SER A 67 7.58 -13.30 11.79
C SER A 67 7.51 -13.03 10.29
N LEU A 68 7.50 -14.07 9.45
CA LEU A 68 7.32 -13.93 8.00
C LEU A 68 6.02 -13.18 7.67
N ARG A 69 4.97 -13.36 8.50
CA ARG A 69 3.70 -12.65 8.35
C ARG A 69 3.86 -11.14 8.53
N ASP A 70 4.54 -10.71 9.59
CA ASP A 70 4.75 -9.28 9.87
C ASP A 70 5.68 -8.64 8.85
N ARG A 71 6.74 -9.37 8.46
CA ARG A 71 7.63 -8.95 7.37
C ARG A 71 6.88 -8.81 6.05
N ASN A 72 5.93 -9.70 5.74
CA ASN A 72 5.08 -9.57 4.55
C ASN A 72 4.18 -8.34 4.59
N TYR A 73 3.67 -7.95 5.76
CA TYR A 73 2.94 -6.69 5.89
C TYR A 73 3.85 -5.47 5.69
N ALA A 74 5.11 -5.54 6.15
CA ALA A 74 6.10 -4.50 5.86
C ALA A 74 6.46 -4.44 4.35
N VAL A 75 6.55 -5.59 3.67
CA VAL A 75 6.69 -5.65 2.19
C VAL A 75 5.50 -4.98 1.49
N TRP A 76 4.27 -5.29 1.92
CA TRP A 76 3.08 -4.63 1.42
C TRP A 76 3.15 -3.11 1.63
N ALA A 77 3.56 -2.65 2.82
CA ALA A 77 3.70 -1.24 3.14
C ALA A 77 4.78 -0.55 2.28
N LEU A 78 5.91 -1.21 2.00
CA LEU A 78 6.91 -0.70 1.05
C LEU A 78 6.31 -0.50 -0.35
N GLY A 79 5.49 -1.44 -0.83
CA GLY A 79 4.76 -1.28 -2.08
C GLY A 79 3.80 -0.09 -2.08
N GLN A 80 3.09 0.14 -0.97
CA GLN A 80 2.21 1.31 -0.84
C GLN A 80 2.97 2.64 -0.72
N ALA A 81 4.18 2.62 -0.15
CA ALA A 81 5.07 3.77 -0.06
C ALA A 81 5.63 4.20 -1.42
N ARG A 82 5.76 3.26 -2.37
CA ARG A 82 6.21 3.51 -3.76
C ARG A 82 7.56 4.20 -3.86
N ASP A 83 8.43 4.00 -2.88
CA ASP A 83 9.79 4.56 -2.87
C ASP A 83 10.75 3.62 -3.60
N ALA A 84 11.39 4.11 -4.67
CA ALA A 84 12.33 3.35 -5.48
C ALA A 84 13.55 2.85 -4.69
N ARG A 85 13.89 3.48 -3.56
CA ARG A 85 14.98 3.03 -2.67
C ARG A 85 14.76 1.62 -2.13
N ALA A 86 13.51 1.15 -2.09
CA ALA A 86 13.17 -0.20 -1.65
C ALA A 86 13.48 -1.29 -2.71
N LEU A 87 13.65 -0.93 -3.98
CA LEU A 87 13.79 -1.91 -5.08
C LEU A 87 14.92 -2.92 -4.87
N PRO A 88 16.17 -2.52 -4.55
CA PRO A 88 17.26 -3.48 -4.40
C PRO A 88 16.99 -4.51 -3.29
N LEU A 89 16.25 -4.10 -2.25
CA LEU A 89 15.86 -4.98 -1.16
C LEU A 89 14.76 -5.97 -1.60
N LEU A 90 13.71 -5.45 -2.26
CA LEU A 90 12.59 -6.27 -2.70
C LEU A 90 13.04 -7.29 -3.75
N GLU A 91 13.87 -6.88 -4.70
CA GLU A 91 14.42 -7.74 -5.75
C GLU A 91 15.34 -8.83 -5.18
N ARG A 92 16.11 -8.54 -4.13
CA ARG A 92 16.94 -9.54 -3.43
C ARG A 92 16.13 -10.72 -2.90
N TYR A 93 14.91 -10.47 -2.40
CA TYR A 93 14.05 -11.52 -1.83
C TYR A 93 13.12 -12.16 -2.86
N TYR A 94 13.08 -11.63 -4.09
CA TYR A 94 12.20 -12.11 -5.14
C TYR A 94 12.88 -13.23 -5.94
N THR A 95 12.19 -14.36 -6.04
CA THR A 95 12.67 -15.57 -6.73
C THR A 95 11.78 -15.96 -7.92
N GLY A 96 10.60 -15.35 -8.03
CA GLY A 96 9.58 -15.70 -9.02
C GLY A 96 8.86 -17.04 -8.77
N GLN A 97 9.19 -17.76 -7.69
CA GLN A 97 8.55 -19.03 -7.33
C GLN A 97 7.18 -18.83 -6.68
N PRO A 98 6.35 -19.89 -6.57
CA PRO A 98 5.14 -19.86 -5.75
C PRO A 98 5.43 -19.49 -4.29
N CYS A 99 4.45 -18.88 -3.62
CA CYS A 99 4.62 -18.49 -2.22
C CYS A 99 4.72 -19.72 -1.30
N ASP A 100 5.79 -19.78 -0.50
CA ASP A 100 5.88 -20.65 0.67
C ASP A 100 5.94 -19.78 1.93
N HIS A 101 4.77 -19.54 2.54
CA HIS A 101 4.62 -18.70 3.73
C HIS A 101 5.26 -19.29 4.99
N SER A 102 5.72 -20.55 4.96
CA SER A 102 6.41 -21.18 6.09
C SER A 102 7.93 -20.97 6.03
N ARG A 103 8.48 -20.66 4.85
CA ARG A 103 9.93 -20.60 4.63
C ARG A 103 10.44 -19.27 4.11
N SER A 104 9.58 -18.47 3.48
CA SER A 104 10.01 -17.29 2.74
C SER A 104 8.98 -16.17 2.75
N LEU A 105 9.43 -14.97 2.36
CA LEU A 105 8.54 -13.85 2.09
C LEU A 105 7.59 -14.19 0.93
N CYS A 106 6.37 -13.68 0.99
CA CYS A 106 5.34 -13.89 -0.01
C CYS A 106 5.80 -13.32 -1.36
N GLN A 107 6.04 -14.21 -2.32
CA GLN A 107 6.52 -13.86 -3.65
C GLN A 107 5.50 -13.00 -4.41
N GLY A 108 4.20 -13.18 -4.15
CA GLY A 108 3.13 -12.34 -4.69
C GLY A 108 3.13 -10.91 -4.15
N GLU A 109 3.39 -10.72 -2.84
CA GLU A 109 3.50 -9.37 -2.26
C GLU A 109 4.78 -8.68 -2.71
N LEU A 110 5.90 -9.41 -2.81
CA LEU A 110 7.14 -8.90 -3.39
C LEU A 110 6.95 -8.43 -4.83
N ALA A 111 6.32 -9.24 -5.69
CA ALA A 111 6.07 -8.86 -7.08
C ALA A 111 5.22 -7.58 -7.20
N LYS A 112 4.17 -7.44 -6.38
CA LYS A 112 3.35 -6.23 -6.34
C LYS A 112 4.17 -5.03 -5.86
N ALA A 113 4.93 -5.18 -4.78
CA ALA A 113 5.74 -4.10 -4.21
C ALA A 113 6.81 -3.61 -5.20
N ILE A 114 7.52 -4.55 -5.86
CA ILE A 114 8.49 -4.24 -6.91
C ILE A 114 7.82 -3.42 -8.02
N LYS A 115 6.69 -3.89 -8.55
CA LYS A 115 5.96 -3.18 -9.61
C LYS A 115 5.57 -1.75 -9.19
N LEU A 116 5.08 -1.58 -7.96
CA LEU A 116 4.65 -0.29 -7.43
C LEU A 116 5.82 0.67 -7.17
N CYS A 117 7.00 0.16 -6.83
CA CYS A 117 8.22 0.95 -6.63
C CYS A 117 8.97 1.25 -7.95
N GLN A 118 8.82 0.42 -8.98
CA GLN A 118 9.39 0.64 -10.31
C GLN A 118 8.61 1.69 -11.10
N ASP A 119 7.28 1.68 -10.98
CA ASP A 119 6.39 2.54 -11.75
C ASP A 119 5.65 3.53 -10.83
N PRO A 120 6.10 4.81 -10.76
CA PRO A 120 5.50 5.84 -9.92
C PRO A 120 4.18 6.37 -10.51
N THR A 121 3.44 5.54 -11.26
CA THR A 121 2.05 5.80 -11.64
C THR A 121 1.28 6.43 -10.47
N PRO A 122 0.56 7.54 -10.71
CA PRO A 122 -0.25 8.17 -9.69
C PRO A 122 -1.17 7.15 -9.03
N ASN A 123 -1.15 7.08 -7.70
CA ASN A 123 -2.09 6.24 -6.99
C ASN A 123 -3.50 6.84 -7.15
N PRO A 124 -4.46 6.13 -7.79
CA PRO A 124 -5.80 6.68 -8.06
C PRO A 124 -6.58 6.96 -6.77
N LEU A 125 -6.15 6.41 -5.65
CA LEU A 125 -6.73 6.65 -4.32
C LEU A 125 -6.01 7.78 -3.56
N PHE A 126 -5.01 8.44 -4.15
CA PHE A 126 -4.28 9.54 -3.52
C PHE A 126 -3.76 9.18 -2.10
N ILE A 127 -3.17 8.00 -1.98
CA ILE A 127 -2.50 7.55 -0.75
C ILE A 127 -1.28 8.45 -0.52
N ARG A 128 -1.14 8.96 0.71
CA ARG A 128 0.01 9.76 1.11
C ARG A 128 1.18 8.82 1.32
N THR A 129 2.23 8.99 0.53
CA THR A 129 3.49 8.26 0.70
C THR A 129 4.21 8.78 1.95
N PRO A 130 4.82 7.89 2.73
CA PRO A 130 5.47 8.27 3.98
C PRO A 130 6.77 9.04 3.71
N THR A 131 7.30 9.71 4.74
CA THR A 131 8.47 10.57 4.57
C THR A 131 9.70 9.74 4.24
N ALA A 132 10.26 9.98 3.06
CA ALA A 132 11.58 9.57 2.66
C ALA A 132 12.50 10.76 2.88
N ARG A 133 13.43 10.72 3.83
CA ARG A 133 14.36 11.84 3.98
C ARG A 133 15.36 11.81 2.82
N ALA A 134 15.05 12.53 1.74
CA ALA A 134 16.08 13.12 0.91
C ALA A 134 16.71 14.25 1.74
N ARG A 135 17.87 14.00 2.37
CA ARG A 135 18.70 15.11 2.84
C ARG A 135 19.31 15.77 1.61
N LEU A 136 18.95 17.03 1.37
CA LEU A 136 19.94 18.03 0.96
C LEU A 136 21.00 18.15 2.07
#